data_AF-A0A2H5ZS88-F1
#
_entry.id   AF-A0A2H5ZS88-F1
#
_cell.length_a   1.000
_cell.length_b   1.000
_cell.length_c   1.000
_cell.angle_alpha   90.00
_cell.angle_beta   90.00
_cell.angle_gamma   90.00
#
_symmetry.space_group_name_H-M   'P 1'
#
loop_
_entity.id
_entity.type
_entity.pdbx_description
1 polymer ?
#
loop_
_entity_poly.entity_id
_entity_poly.type
_entity_poly.pdbx_seq_one_letter_code
_entity_poly.pdbx_strand_id
1 'polypeptide(L)'
;MQLARPQSRVVVLAGDGGFLMTVQDLETAVRENLPVVCVVLNNFAYGSIHTRQKAYYGGREVWSRLQNPDFVRLAQAFGVWAVRVEEGKELEGALRAALEAGRPALVEVRSEDVAEESPLLQRWWESGQAESLLGDPVSA
;
A
#
# COMPACT_ATOMS: atom_id res chain seq x y z
N MET A 1 4.68 1.96 -15.62
CA MET A 1 6.14 2.20 -15.54
C MET A 1 6.96 1.03 -16.10
N GLN A 2 6.75 -0.21 -15.64
CA GLN A 2 7.55 -1.37 -16.09
C GLN A 2 7.52 -1.58 -17.61
N LEU A 3 6.34 -1.53 -18.24
CA LEU A 3 6.19 -1.62 -19.70
C LEU A 3 7.02 -0.56 -20.45
N ALA A 4 7.06 0.67 -19.92
CA ALA A 4 7.79 1.77 -20.55
C ALA A 4 9.31 1.67 -20.32
N ARG A 5 9.76 0.95 -19.30
CA ARG A 5 11.19 0.74 -18.99
C ARG A 5 11.47 -0.70 -18.56
N PRO A 6 11.48 -1.66 -19.51
CA PRO A 6 11.58 -3.09 -19.20
C PRO A 6 12.84 -3.49 -18.41
N GLN A 7 13.93 -2.74 -18.56
CA GLN A 7 15.23 -2.99 -17.91
C GLN A 7 15.34 -2.35 -16.52
N SER A 8 14.38 -1.51 -16.13
CA SER A 8 14.37 -0.89 -14.81
C SER A 8 13.72 -1.83 -13.80
N ARG A 9 14.24 -1.81 -12.56
CA ARG A 9 13.55 -2.40 -11.41
C ARG A 9 12.43 -1.44 -10.99
N VAL A 10 11.18 -1.89 -11.03
CA VAL A 10 10.03 -1.11 -10.57
C VAL A 10 9.51 -1.70 -9.26
N VAL A 11 9.48 -0.85 -8.23
CA VAL A 11 8.92 -1.17 -6.93
C VAL A 11 7.72 -0.27 -6.68
N VAL A 12 6.59 -0.87 -6.33
CA VAL A 12 5.38 -0.17 -5.90
C VAL A 12 5.34 -0.24 -4.38
N LEU A 13 5.20 0.91 -3.72
CA LEU A 13 4.93 0.98 -2.29
C LEU A 13 3.48 1.35 -2.09
N ALA A 14 2.72 0.51 -1.39
CA ALA A 14 1.30 0.71 -1.13
C ALA A 14 0.95 0.39 0.32
N GLY A 15 -0.11 1.02 0.82
CA GLY A 15 -0.83 0.51 2.00
C GLY A 15 -1.77 -0.63 1.61
N ASP A 16 -2.10 -1.49 2.55
CA ASP A 16 -3.07 -2.58 2.41
C ASP A 16 -4.43 -2.15 1.85
N GLY A 17 -5.00 -1.04 2.34
CA GLY A 17 -6.27 -0.52 1.83
C GLY A 17 -6.18 -0.09 0.36
N GLY A 18 -5.09 0.56 -0.04
CA GLY A 18 -4.87 0.96 -1.43
C GLY A 18 -4.61 -0.25 -2.34
N PHE A 19 -3.85 -1.23 -1.85
CA PHE A 19 -3.60 -2.48 -2.57
C PHE A 19 -4.91 -3.25 -2.84
N LEU A 20 -5.82 -3.32 -1.86
CA LEU A 20 -7.11 -3.99 -2.03
C LEU A 20 -8.01 -3.37 -3.11
N MET A 21 -7.85 -2.07 -3.41
CA MET A 21 -8.66 -1.41 -4.45
C MET A 21 -8.33 -1.92 -5.87
N THR A 22 -7.11 -2.40 -6.09
CA THR A 22 -6.61 -2.77 -7.42
C THR A 22 -5.84 -4.09 -7.43
N VAL A 23 -6.12 -4.99 -6.49
CA VAL A 23 -5.39 -6.27 -6.36
C VAL A 23 -5.53 -7.16 -7.59
N GLN A 24 -6.59 -7.01 -8.38
CA GLN A 24 -6.78 -7.71 -9.65
C GLN A 24 -5.68 -7.40 -10.68
N ASP A 25 -4.96 -6.29 -10.55
CA ASP A 25 -3.87 -5.93 -11.46
C ASP A 25 -2.68 -6.90 -11.34
N LEU A 26 -2.63 -7.72 -10.29
CA LEU A 26 -1.71 -8.86 -10.19
C LEU A 26 -1.88 -9.83 -11.36
N GLU A 27 -3.11 -10.06 -11.83
CA GLU A 27 -3.37 -10.85 -13.04
C GLU A 27 -2.64 -10.26 -14.23
N THR A 28 -2.75 -8.94 -14.41
CA THR A 28 -2.16 -8.26 -15.55
C THR A 28 -0.64 -8.27 -15.48
N ALA A 29 -0.06 -8.10 -14.29
CA ALA A 29 1.37 -8.24 -14.10
C ALA A 29 1.88 -9.64 -14.52
N VAL A 30 1.14 -10.69 -14.18
CA VAL A 30 1.47 -12.07 -14.57
C VAL A 30 1.28 -12.31 -16.06
N ARG A 31 0.13 -11.93 -16.62
CA ARG A 31 -0.20 -12.10 -18.04
C ARG A 31 0.78 -11.37 -18.97
N GLU A 32 1.24 -10.19 -18.56
CA GLU A 32 2.21 -9.37 -19.30
C GLU A 32 3.67 -9.65 -18.90
N ASN A 33 3.91 -10.64 -18.03
CA ASN A 33 5.23 -11.01 -17.51
C ASN A 33 6.07 -9.82 -17.00
N LEU A 34 5.43 -8.96 -16.19
CA LEU A 34 6.04 -7.73 -15.67
C LEU A 34 6.70 -7.98 -14.31
N PRO A 35 8.04 -7.87 -14.19
CA PRO A 35 8.75 -8.12 -12.94
C PRO A 35 8.63 -6.94 -11.94
N VAL A 36 7.39 -6.53 -11.67
CA VAL A 36 7.07 -5.48 -10.68
C VAL A 36 7.07 -6.11 -9.30
N VAL A 37 7.72 -5.42 -8.34
CA VAL A 37 7.68 -5.79 -6.93
C VAL A 37 6.69 -4.87 -6.20
N CYS A 38 5.61 -5.42 -5.67
CA CYS A 38 4.68 -4.70 -4.80
C CYS A 38 5.05 -4.92 -3.33
N VAL A 39 5.36 -3.83 -2.63
CA VAL A 39 5.58 -3.80 -1.18
C VAL A 39 4.32 -3.24 -0.53
N VAL A 40 3.62 -4.07 0.25
CA VAL A 40 2.37 -3.71 0.90
C VAL A 40 2.61 -3.56 2.40
N LEU A 41 2.48 -2.33 2.90
CA LEU A 41 2.49 -2.06 4.33
C LEU A 41 1.11 -2.39 4.89
N ASN A 42 1.03 -3.45 5.70
CA ASN A 42 -0.22 -4.01 6.22
C ASN A 42 -0.37 -3.73 7.72
N ASN A 43 -1.09 -2.66 8.04
CA ASN A 43 -1.53 -2.30 9.40
C ASN A 43 -3.04 -2.50 9.62
N PHE A 44 -3.75 -3.13 8.68
CA PHE A 44 -5.20 -3.35 8.75
C PHE A 44 -6.00 -2.05 8.89
N ALA A 45 -5.61 -0.99 8.19
CA ALA A 45 -6.30 0.28 8.26
C ALA A 45 -6.18 1.11 6.98
N TYR A 46 -7.18 1.93 6.72
CA TYR A 46 -6.98 3.13 5.91
C TYR A 46 -6.13 4.13 6.71
N GLY A 47 -4.82 3.91 6.76
CA GLY A 47 -3.91 4.53 7.75
C GLY A 47 -4.08 6.05 7.92
N SER A 48 -4.09 6.81 6.83
CA SER A 48 -4.26 8.28 6.91
C SER A 48 -5.63 8.68 7.47
N ILE A 49 -6.70 7.99 7.04
CA ILE A 49 -8.05 8.21 7.56
C ILE A 49 -8.11 7.85 9.04
N HIS A 50 -7.52 6.71 9.40
CA HIS A 50 -7.50 6.18 10.75
C HIS A 50 -6.78 7.11 11.73
N THR A 51 -5.53 7.49 11.43
CA THR A 51 -4.74 8.40 12.27
C THR A 51 -5.43 9.76 12.43
N ARG A 52 -6.03 10.31 11.37
CA ARG A 52 -6.75 11.59 11.45
C ARG A 52 -8.05 11.52 12.24
N GLN A 53 -8.82 10.44 12.11
CA GLN A 53 -10.02 10.25 12.93
C GLN A 53 -9.66 10.25 14.41
N LYS A 54 -8.56 9.58 14.79
CA LYS A 54 -8.05 9.57 16.16
C LYS A 54 -7.60 10.95 16.63
N ALA A 55 -6.81 11.65 15.81
CA ALA A 55 -6.25 12.94 16.16
C ALA A 55 -7.28 14.08 16.26
N TYR A 56 -8.22 14.16 15.31
CA TYR A 56 -9.07 15.36 15.14
C TYR A 56 -10.54 15.15 15.50
N TYR A 57 -11.00 13.90 15.68
CA TYR A 57 -12.41 13.60 15.94
C TYR A 57 -12.62 12.89 17.30
N GLY A 58 -11.81 13.27 18.29
CA GLY A 58 -11.96 12.79 19.67
C GLY A 58 -11.70 11.30 19.83
N GLY A 59 -10.72 10.75 19.10
CA GLY A 59 -10.40 9.33 19.19
C GLY A 59 -11.39 8.40 18.47
N ARG A 60 -12.33 8.94 17.69
CA ARG A 60 -13.30 8.12 16.94
C ARG A 60 -12.60 7.25 15.90
N GLU A 61 -13.13 6.05 15.68
CA GLU A 61 -12.69 5.13 14.63
C GLU A 61 -13.94 4.67 13.87
N VAL A 62 -14.14 5.15 12.65
CA VAL A 62 -15.34 4.89 11.84
C VAL A 62 -14.93 4.42 10.46
N TRP A 63 -15.21 3.14 10.16
CA TRP A 63 -14.94 2.50 8.86
C TRP A 63 -13.49 2.64 8.35
N SER A 64 -12.53 2.84 9.27
CA SER A 64 -11.12 3.04 8.95
C SER A 64 -10.25 1.82 9.24
N ARG A 65 -10.80 0.78 9.89
CA ARG A 65 -10.16 -0.53 10.10
C ARG A 65 -10.54 -1.50 8.99
N LEU A 66 -9.60 -2.35 8.60
CA LEU A 66 -9.73 -3.31 7.52
C LEU A 66 -9.67 -4.75 8.03
N GLN A 67 -10.40 -5.63 7.35
CA GLN A 67 -10.26 -7.07 7.51
C GLN A 67 -9.72 -7.63 6.20
N ASN A 68 -8.40 -7.77 6.12
CA ASN A 68 -7.72 -8.16 4.90
C ASN A 68 -7.74 -9.69 4.70
N PRO A 69 -7.81 -10.17 3.45
CA PRO A 69 -7.50 -11.55 3.13
C PRO A 69 -6.00 -11.83 3.36
N ASP A 70 -5.62 -13.11 3.29
CA ASP A 70 -4.20 -13.49 3.27
C ASP A 70 -3.58 -13.06 1.93
N PHE A 71 -2.90 -11.90 1.91
CA PHE A 71 -2.33 -11.34 0.68
C PHE A 71 -1.27 -12.24 0.05
N VAL A 72 -0.50 -12.99 0.83
CA VAL A 72 0.47 -13.95 0.31
C VAL A 72 -0.23 -15.04 -0.48
N ARG A 73 -1.26 -15.67 0.11
CA ARG A 73 -2.05 -16.71 -0.59
C ARG A 73 -2.79 -16.15 -1.80
N LEU A 74 -3.35 -14.96 -1.68
CA LEU A 74 -4.04 -14.28 -2.79
C LEU A 74 -3.09 -14.03 -3.96
N ALA A 75 -1.90 -13.48 -3.70
CA ALA A 75 -0.89 -13.24 -4.72
C ALA A 75 -0.42 -14.55 -5.36
N GLN A 76 -0.18 -15.59 -4.57
CA GLN A 76 0.16 -16.92 -5.07
C GLN A 76 -0.94 -17.50 -5.98
N ALA A 77 -2.21 -17.26 -5.68
CA ALA A 77 -3.33 -17.70 -6.52
C ALA A 77 -3.33 -17.03 -7.90
N PHE A 78 -2.80 -15.80 -8.03
CA PHE A 78 -2.57 -15.15 -9.32
C PHE A 78 -1.31 -15.65 -10.04
N GLY A 79 -0.44 -16.42 -9.38
CA GLY A 79 0.86 -16.82 -9.92
C GLY A 79 1.99 -15.82 -9.63
N VAL A 80 1.82 -14.97 -8.62
CA VAL A 80 2.82 -13.99 -8.17
C VAL A 80 3.72 -14.63 -7.11
N TRP A 81 5.03 -14.36 -7.14
CA TRP A 81 5.92 -14.75 -6.04
C TRP A 81 5.54 -13.92 -4.80
N ALA A 82 5.38 -14.51 -3.62
CA ALA A 82 4.95 -13.74 -2.47
C ALA A 82 5.56 -14.22 -1.15
N VAL A 83 5.87 -13.27 -0.28
CA VAL A 83 6.36 -13.50 1.07
C VAL A 83 5.76 -12.49 2.04
N ARG A 84 5.64 -12.89 3.31
CA ARG A 84 5.31 -12.00 4.42
C ARG A 84 6.55 -11.73 5.25
N VAL A 85 6.75 -10.47 5.60
CA VAL A 85 7.74 -9.95 6.54
C VAL A 85 7.00 -9.61 7.83
N GLU A 86 7.36 -10.28 8.92
CA GLU A 86 6.80 -10.05 10.26
C GLU A 86 7.70 -9.11 11.06
N GLU A 87 9.00 -9.13 10.80
CA GLU A 87 9.99 -8.31 11.50
C GLU A 87 10.85 -7.47 10.55
N GLY A 88 11.19 -6.24 10.94
CA GLY A 88 11.97 -5.31 10.11
C GLY A 88 13.32 -5.85 9.62
N LYS A 89 13.95 -6.75 10.40
CA LYS A 89 15.23 -7.40 10.03
C LYS A 89 15.12 -8.32 8.79
N GLU A 90 13.92 -8.78 8.46
CA GLU A 90 13.67 -9.70 7.34
C GLU A 90 13.47 -8.95 6.01
N LEU A 91 13.17 -7.65 6.08
CA LEU A 91 12.76 -6.83 4.94
C LEU A 91 13.83 -6.78 3.84
N GLU A 92 15.10 -6.59 4.20
CA GLU A 92 16.18 -6.53 3.22
C GLU A 92 16.29 -7.83 2.42
N GLY A 93 16.24 -8.98 3.11
CA GLY A 93 16.28 -10.30 2.48
C GLY A 93 15.06 -10.54 1.58
N ALA A 94 13.87 -10.19 2.05
CA ALA A 94 12.64 -10.34 1.28
C ALA A 94 12.64 -9.49 0.00
N LEU A 95 13.07 -8.22 0.09
CA LEU A 95 13.17 -7.34 -1.08
C LEU A 95 14.21 -7.82 -2.08
N ARG A 96 15.36 -8.30 -1.61
CA ARG A 96 16.39 -8.88 -2.48
C ARG A 96 15.85 -10.09 -3.24
N ALA A 97 15.22 -11.03 -2.53
CA ALA A 97 14.62 -12.21 -3.14
C ALA A 97 13.52 -11.85 -4.16
N ALA A 98 12.67 -10.87 -3.84
CA ALA A 98 11.63 -10.38 -4.73
C ALA A 98 12.20 -9.80 -6.04
N LEU A 99 13.26 -9.00 -5.95
CA LEU A 99 13.92 -8.40 -7.11
C LEU A 99 14.69 -9.44 -7.95
N GLU A 100 15.24 -10.47 -7.32
CA GLU A 100 15.97 -11.55 -7.98
C GLU A 100 15.04 -12.61 -8.60
N ALA A 101 13.78 -12.68 -8.16
CA ALA A 101 12.80 -13.63 -8.68
C ALA A 101 12.50 -13.46 -10.18
N GLY A 102 12.73 -12.27 -10.75
CA GLY A 102 12.57 -12.00 -12.19
C GLY A 102 11.14 -12.16 -12.71
N ARG A 103 10.16 -12.15 -11.81
CA ARG A 103 8.72 -12.33 -12.05
C ARG A 103 7.93 -11.37 -11.14
N PRO A 104 6.63 -11.14 -11.36
CA PRO A 104 5.83 -10.35 -10.44
C PRO A 104 5.98 -10.85 -9.01
N ALA A 105 6.17 -9.93 -8.06
CA ALA A 105 6.43 -10.23 -6.67
C ALA A 105 5.59 -9.38 -5.72
N LEU A 106 5.16 -9.96 -4.60
CA LEU A 106 4.51 -9.27 -3.49
C LEU A 106 5.30 -9.50 -2.19
N VAL A 107 5.70 -8.42 -1.54
CA VAL A 107 6.25 -8.42 -0.19
C VAL A 107 5.24 -7.76 0.73
N GLU A 108 4.50 -8.57 1.48
CA GLU A 108 3.62 -8.07 2.53
C GLU A 108 4.48 -7.78 3.76
N VAL A 109 4.39 -6.57 4.31
CA VAL A 109 5.13 -6.15 5.49
C VAL A 109 4.12 -5.86 6.59
N ARG A 110 4.21 -6.59 7.71
CA ARG A 110 3.48 -6.20 8.92
C ARG A 110 3.99 -4.86 9.41
N SER A 111 3.05 -3.96 9.66
CA SER A 111 3.34 -2.64 10.21
C SER A 111 2.34 -2.29 11.29
N GLU A 112 2.78 -1.50 12.25
CA GLU A 112 1.90 -0.89 13.24
C GLU A 112 1.22 0.36 12.66
N ASP A 113 0.19 0.84 13.34
CA ASP A 113 -0.36 2.16 13.05
C ASP A 113 0.70 3.24 13.29
N VAL A 114 0.71 4.26 12.44
CA VAL A 114 1.54 5.44 12.71
C VAL A 114 0.88 6.22 13.85
N ALA A 115 1.62 6.39 14.94
CA ALA A 115 1.13 7.04 16.17
C ALA A 115 0.74 8.51 15.94
N GLU A 116 1.51 9.21 15.11
CA GLU A 116 1.30 10.63 14.80
C GLU A 116 1.44 10.84 13.29
N GLU A 117 0.64 11.74 12.72
CA GLU A 117 0.84 12.13 11.33
C GLU A 117 2.22 12.77 11.14
N SER A 118 2.79 12.57 9.95
CA SER A 118 4.01 13.27 9.58
C SER A 118 3.78 14.79 9.71
N PRO A 119 4.67 15.54 10.40
CA PRO A 119 4.56 16.99 10.50
C PRO A 119 4.51 17.69 9.14
N LEU A 120 5.09 17.07 8.10
CA LEU A 120 5.03 17.57 6.73
C LEU A 120 3.62 17.42 6.14
N LEU A 121 2.98 16.26 6.33
CA LEU A 121 1.62 16.01 5.87
C LEU A 121 0.61 16.87 6.65
N GLN A 122 0.82 17.02 7.95
CA GLN A 122 0.00 17.89 8.79
C GLN A 122 0.07 19.35 8.29
N ARG A 123 1.27 19.89 8.07
CA ARG A 123 1.44 21.25 7.54
C ARG A 123 0.81 21.43 6.16
N TRP A 124 0.95 20.42 5.29
CA TRP A 124 0.30 20.46 3.98
C TRP A 124 -1.22 20.49 4.10
N TRP A 125 -1.80 19.67 4.98
CA TRP A 125 -3.24 19.67 5.23
C TRP A 125 -3.72 21.01 5.78
N GLU A 126 -3.06 21.53 6.82
CA GLU A 126 -3.41 22.79 7.47
C GLU A 126 -3.24 24.01 6.57
N SER A 127 -2.51 23.88 5.46
CA SER A 127 -2.32 24.97 4.49
C SER A 127 -3.57 25.32 3.68
N GLY A 128 -4.66 24.55 3.79
CA GLY A 128 -5.88 24.76 3.01
C GLY A 128 -5.77 24.31 1.55
N GLN A 129 -4.61 23.76 1.15
CA GLN A 129 -4.35 23.33 -0.22
C GLN A 129 -5.24 22.14 -0.62
N ALA A 130 -5.58 21.26 0.33
CA ALA A 130 -6.45 20.11 0.05
C ALA A 130 -7.87 20.56 -0.33
N GLU A 131 -8.41 21.56 0.37
CA GLU A 131 -9.74 22.11 0.15
C GLU A 131 -9.87 22.77 -1.23
N SER A 132 -8.79 23.40 -1.71
CA SER A 132 -8.74 23.97 -3.06
C SER A 132 -8.79 22.93 -4.19
N LEU A 133 -8.53 21.66 -3.89
CA LEU A 133 -8.61 20.54 -4.85
C LEU A 133 -9.97 19.85 -4.87
N LEU A 134 -10.81 20.06 -3.85
CA LEU A 134 -12.08 19.33 -3.69
C LEU A 134 -13.23 19.90 -4.55
N GLY A 135 -13.00 21.00 -5.27
CA GLY A 135 -14.04 21.67 -6.05
C GLY A 135 -15.16 22.24 -5.18
N ASP A 136 -16.09 22.97 -5.80
CA ASP A 136 -17.27 23.43 -5.06
C ASP A 136 -18.10 22.21 -4.61
N PRO A 137 -18.68 22.24 -3.40
CA PRO A 137 -19.56 21.17 -2.94
C PRO A 137 -20.67 20.94 -3.96
N VAL A 138 -20.82 19.71 -4.45
CA VAL A 138 -21.94 19.35 -5.32
C VAL A 138 -23.21 19.48 -4.48
N SER A 139 -24.06 20.45 -4.81
CA SER A 139 -25.38 20.59 -4.20
C SER A 139 -26.20 19.33 -4.46
N ALA A 140 -26.67 18.70 -3.39
CA ALA A 140 -27.56 17.53 -3.43
C ALA A 140 -28.91 17.86 -4.07
#